data_AF-A0A530ABJ0-F1
#
_entry.id   AF-A0A530ABJ0-F1
#
_cell.length_a   1.000
_cell.length_b   1.000
_cell.length_c   1.000
_cell.angle_alpha   90.00
_cell.angle_beta   90.00
_cell.angle_gamma   90.00
#
_symmetry.space_group_name_H-M   'P 1'
#
loop_
_entity.id
_entity.type
_entity.pdbx_description
1 polymer ?
#
loop_
_entity_poly.entity_id
_entity_poly.type
_entity_poly.pdbx_seq_one_letter_code
_entity_poly.pdbx_strand_id
1 'polypeptide(L)' 'SVARAAALAAAGQIVTFGVKPDRPETGFGYIEAEADRVLRFVEKPNAPTAAQFIASGRFFWNSGMFCFTARAMLE' A
#
# COMPACT_ATOMS: atom_id res chain seq x y z
N SER A 1 10.10 7.05 -1.88
CA SER A 1 10.61 7.50 -3.19
C SER A 1 10.91 6.28 -4.04
N VAL A 2 11.05 6.44 -5.36
CA VAL A 2 11.45 5.34 -6.26
C VAL A 2 12.81 4.77 -5.85
N ALA A 3 13.79 5.61 -5.48
CA ALA A 3 15.10 5.15 -5.02
C ALA A 3 15.04 4.25 -3.77
N ARG A 4 14.21 4.60 -2.77
CA ARG A 4 14.01 3.75 -1.57
C ARG A 4 13.33 2.43 -1.94
N ALA A 5 12.31 2.47 -2.81
CA ALA A 5 11.63 1.27 -3.27
C ALA A 5 12.59 0.34 -4.02
N ALA A 6 13.46 0.88 -4.89
CA ALA A 6 14.48 0.11 -5.59
C ALA A 6 15.47 -0.55 -4.62
N ALA A 7 15.91 0.14 -3.56
CA ALA A 7 16.81 -0.43 -2.55
C ALA A 7 16.15 -1.59 -1.78
N LEU A 8 14.88 -1.44 -1.37
CA LEU A 8 14.13 -2.51 -0.68
C LEU A 8 13.84 -3.69 -1.61
N ALA A 9 13.50 -3.43 -2.87
CA ALA A 9 13.29 -4.47 -3.88
C ALA A 9 14.57 -5.26 -4.17
N ALA A 10 15.72 -4.59 -4.23
CA ALA A 10 17.03 -5.23 -4.37
C ALA A 10 17.37 -6.16 -3.18
N ALA A 11 16.80 -5.90 -2.00
CA ALA A 11 16.88 -6.77 -0.84
C ALA A 11 15.86 -7.94 -0.85
N GLY A 12 15.19 -8.17 -1.98
CA GLY A 12 14.25 -9.29 -2.16
C GLY A 12 12.81 -9.01 -1.72
N GLN A 13 12.47 -7.76 -1.42
CA GLN A 13 11.11 -7.41 -1.00
C GLN A 13 10.19 -7.07 -2.18
N ILE A 14 8.89 -7.35 -2.03
CA ILE A 14 7.85 -6.79 -2.90
C ILE A 14 7.38 -5.47 -2.29
N VAL A 15 7.62 -4.37 -3.01
CA VAL A 15 7.29 -3.03 -2.56
C VAL A 15 6.05 -2.53 -3.30
N THR A 16 5.15 -1.87 -2.58
CA THR A 16 4.01 -1.13 -3.14
C THR A 16 4.10 0.35 -2.74
N PHE A 17 3.38 1.21 -3.45
CA PHE A 17 3.38 2.65 -3.19
C PHE A 17 2.02 3.09 -2.65
N GLY A 18 2.00 3.56 -1.41
CA GLY A 18 0.83 4.14 -0.77
C GLY A 18 0.69 5.65 -1.06
N VAL A 19 -0.53 6.09 -1.35
CA VAL A 19 -0.89 7.52 -1.46
C VAL A 19 -1.67 7.91 -0.21
N LYS A 20 -1.35 9.07 0.39
CA LYS A 20 -2.09 9.57 1.55
C LYS A 20 -3.54 9.88 1.13
N PRO A 21 -4.55 9.26 1.76
CA PRO A 21 -5.93 9.49 1.38
C PRO A 21 -6.40 10.86 1.88
N ASP A 22 -7.25 11.52 1.11
CA ASP A 22 -7.89 12.79 1.46
C ASP A 22 -9.41 12.68 1.68
N ARG A 23 -10.02 11.55 1.29
CA ARG A 23 -11.46 11.27 1.39
C ARG A 23 -11.73 9.77 1.38
N PRO A 24 -12.84 9.29 1.98
CA PRO A 24 -13.14 7.85 2.06
C PRO A 24 -13.61 7.29 0.71
N GLU A 25 -12.68 7.08 -0.20
CA GLU A 25 -12.91 6.51 -1.53
C GLU A 25 -13.21 5.01 -1.44
N THR A 26 -14.22 4.51 -2.16
CA THR A 26 -14.57 3.08 -2.19
C THR A 26 -14.12 2.39 -3.47
N GLY A 27 -13.71 3.15 -4.49
CA GLY A 27 -13.14 2.63 -5.72
C GLY A 27 -11.68 2.17 -5.62
N PHE A 28 -10.98 2.49 -4.53
CA PHE A 28 -9.56 2.18 -4.35
C PHE A 28 -9.32 1.02 -3.36
N GLY A 29 -8.20 0.32 -3.57
CA GLY A 29 -7.60 -0.50 -2.54
C GLY A 29 -6.94 0.33 -1.46
N TYR A 30 -6.89 -0.19 -0.25
CA TYR A 30 -6.25 0.41 0.92
C TYR A 30 -5.14 -0.50 1.44
N ILE A 31 -4.10 0.11 1.99
CA ILE A 31 -2.93 -0.53 2.57
C ILE A 31 -2.85 -0.04 4.02
N GLU A 32 -2.97 -0.93 5.00
CA GLU A 32 -2.57 -0.61 6.38
C GLU A 32 -1.07 -0.79 6.50
N ALA A 33 -0.35 0.22 6.98
CA ALA A 33 1.10 0.18 7.07
C ALA A 33 1.61 0.77 8.38
N GLU A 34 2.73 0.21 8.85
CA GLU A 34 3.54 0.74 9.94
C GLU A 34 4.96 0.94 9.40
N ALA A 35 5.39 2.22 9.31
CA ALA A 35 6.58 2.61 8.55
C ALA A 35 6.56 2.04 7.12
N ASP A 36 7.59 1.29 6.72
CA ASP A 36 7.65 0.65 5.39
C ASP A 36 6.99 -0.74 5.34
N ARG A 37 6.44 -1.22 6.46
CA ARG A 37 5.86 -2.55 6.54
C ARG A 37 4.37 -2.50 6.25
N VAL A 38 3.95 -3.19 5.20
CA VAL A 38 2.53 -3.45 4.94
C VAL A 38 2.02 -4.51 5.94
N LEU A 39 0.92 -4.19 6.61
CA LEU A 39 0.25 -5.08 7.55
C LEU A 39 -0.89 -5.85 6.86
N ARG A 40 -1.67 -5.17 6.00
CA ARG A 40 -2.72 -5.80 5.18
C ARG A 40 -3.12 -4.95 3.98
N PHE A 41 -3.70 -5.63 2.98
CA PHE A 41 -4.41 -5.03 1.87
C PHE A 41 -5.92 -5.20 2.03
N VAL A 42 -6.69 -4.18 1.65
CA VAL A 42 -8.15 -4.21 1.61
C VAL A 42 -8.61 -3.62 0.29
N GLU A 43 -9.13 -4.45 -0.62
CA GLU A 43 -9.58 -3.99 -1.93
C GLU A 43 -11.02 -3.45 -1.85
N LYS A 44 -11.21 -2.19 -2.26
CA LYS A 44 -12.52 -1.54 -2.45
C LYS A 44 -13.48 -1.73 -1.26
N PRO A 45 -13.12 -1.22 -0.08
CA PRO A 45 -13.98 -1.33 1.11
C PRO A 45 -15.30 -0.59 0.90
N ASN A 46 -16.32 -0.96 1.68
CA ASN A 46 -17.56 -0.19 1.76
C ASN A 46 -17.33 1.18 2.43
N ALA A 47 -18.28 2.10 2.27
CA ALA A 47 -18.15 3.48 2.76
C ALA A 47 -17.89 3.60 4.27
N PRO A 48 -18.58 2.85 5.17
CA PRO A 48 -18.27 2.88 6.60
C PRO A 48 -16.83 2.46 6.92
N THR A 49 -16.34 1.41 6.26
CA THR A 49 -14.98 0.90 6.45
C THR A 49 -13.94 1.90 5.93
N ALA A 50 -14.16 2.48 4.74
CA ALA A 50 -13.28 3.51 4.17
C ALA A 50 -13.16 4.74 5.10
N ALA A 51 -14.27 5.17 5.71
CA ALA A 51 -14.27 6.26 6.69
C ALA A 51 -13.43 5.91 7.95
N GLN A 52 -13.54 4.68 8.46
CA GLN A 52 -12.73 4.21 9.59
C GLN A 52 -11.23 4.19 9.25
N PHE A 53 -10.87 3.78 8.03
CA PHE A 53 -9.48 3.72 7.60
C PHE A 53 -8.82 5.10 7.60
N ILE A 54 -9.48 6.10 7.06
CA ILE A 54 -8.97 7.48 7.06
C ILE A 54 -8.91 8.05 8.47
N ALA A 55 -9.95 7.84 9.28
CA ALA A 55 -9.97 8.28 10.66
C ALA A 55 -8.82 7.69 11.50
N SER A 56 -8.38 6.46 11.19
CA SER A 56 -7.26 5.82 11.90
C SER A 56 -5.90 6.44 11.59
N GLY A 57 -5.73 7.09 10.44
CA GLY A 57 -4.45 7.62 9.96
C GLY A 57 -3.39 6.56 9.59
N ARG A 58 -3.70 5.26 9.69
CA ARG A 58 -2.77 4.16 9.40
C ARG A 58 -2.87 3.58 8.00
N PHE A 59 -3.85 4.06 7.22
CA PHE A 59 -4.12 3.54 5.89
C PHE A 59 -3.72 4.52 4.78
N PHE A 60 -3.29 3.92 3.68
CA PHE A 60 -2.93 4.59 2.43
C PHE A 60 -3.75 4.00 1.29
N TRP A 61 -4.04 4.77 0.26
CA TRP A 61 -4.56 4.20 -0.99
C TRP A 61 -3.46 3.40 -1.69
N ASN A 62 -3.81 2.21 -2.18
CA ASN A 62 -2.97 1.46 -3.09
C ASN A 62 -2.94 2.17 -4.45
N SER A 63 -1.76 2.61 -4.88
CA SER A 63 -1.58 3.25 -6.20
C SER A 63 -1.64 2.28 -7.38
N GLY A 64 -1.60 0.96 -7.12
CA GLY A 64 -1.46 -0.07 -8.16
C GLY A 64 -0.03 -0.20 -8.70
N MET A 65 0.92 0.59 -8.21
CA MET A 65 2.33 0.45 -8.57
C MET A 65 3.06 -0.52 -7.63
N PHE A 66 3.97 -1.30 -8.20
CA PHE A 66 4.81 -2.24 -7.48
C PHE A 66 6.27 -2.15 -7.95
N CYS A 67 7.20 -2.50 -7.06
CA CYS A 67 8.62 -2.60 -7.35
C CYS A 67 9.17 -3.87 -6.69
N PHE A 68 9.73 -4.77 -7.49
CA PHE A 68 10.27 -6.06 -7.06
C PHE A 68 11.28 -6.55 -8.10
N THR A 69 12.15 -7.48 -7.71
CA THR A 69 12.95 -8.23 -8.68
C THR A 69 12.12 -9.35 -9.30
N ALA A 70 12.45 -9.76 -10.53
CA ALA A 70 11.76 -10.88 -11.17
C ALA A 70 11.82 -12.17 -10.32
N ARG A 71 12.96 -12.41 -9.64
CA ARG A 71 13.14 -13.51 -8.69
C ARG A 71 12.10 -13.46 -7.57
N ALA A 72 12.02 -12.33 -6.86
CA ALA A 72 11.13 -12.18 -5.70
C ALA A 72 9.63 -12.32 -6.04
N MET A 73 9.25 -12.16 -7.31
CA MET A 73 7.86 -12.33 -7.77
C MET A 73 7.52 -13.76 -8.17
N LEU A 74 8.53 -14.57 -8.50
CA LEU A 74 8.37 -15.95 -8.94
C LEU A 74 8.54 -16.98 -7.81
N GLU A 75 9.07 -16.54 -6.66
CA GLU A 75 9.19 -17.31 -5.41
C GLU A 75 7.90 -17.24 -4.59
#